data_AF-A0A6G1HLE3-F1
#
_entry.id   AF-A0A6G1HLE3-F1
#
_cell.length_a   1.000
_cell.length_b   1.000
_cell.length_c   1.000
_cell.angle_alpha   90.00
_cell.angle_beta   90.00
_cell.angle_gamma   90.00
#
_symmetry.space_group_name_H-M   'P 1'
#
loop_
_entity.id
_entity.type
_entity.pdbx_description
1 polymer ?
#
loop_
_entity_poly.entity_id
_entity_poly.type
_entity_poly.pdbx_seq_one_letter_code
_entity_poly.pdbx_strand_id
1 'polypeptide(L)'
;MLTSREDLNTVLKILPTAEEAPFNAYRCQDAPTCLPGTRVNLLQEIHSWANEENSPSIFWLSGLAGTGKSTVARTVATRCSVEESLGASFFFS
;
A
#
# COMPACT_ATOMS: atom_id res chain seq x y z
N MET A 1 3.65 -31.11 -6.24
CA MET A 1 4.27 -31.08 -7.59
C MET A 1 4.02 -29.67 -8.14
N LEU A 2 5.03 -28.81 -7.94
CA LEU A 2 5.26 -27.46 -8.46
C LEU A 2 4.05 -26.71 -9.09
N THR A 3 3.28 -25.96 -8.29
CA THR A 3 2.53 -24.80 -8.83
C THR A 3 3.55 -23.70 -9.10
N SER A 4 3.96 -23.54 -10.35
CA SER A 4 4.97 -22.56 -10.70
C SER A 4 4.42 -21.14 -10.45
N ARG A 5 5.31 -20.22 -10.06
CA ARG A 5 4.97 -18.80 -9.86
C ARG A 5 4.45 -18.16 -11.17
N GLU A 6 4.81 -18.72 -12.32
CA GLU A 6 4.37 -18.31 -13.66
C GLU A 6 2.90 -18.65 -13.93
N ASP A 7 2.41 -19.79 -13.44
CA ASP A 7 1.01 -20.19 -13.59
C ASP A 7 0.07 -19.24 -12.84
N LEU A 8 0.45 -18.85 -11.62
CA LEU A 8 -0.35 -17.93 -10.80
C LEU A 8 -0.44 -16.54 -11.46
N ASN A 9 0.66 -16.01 -11.97
CA ASN A 9 0.66 -14.73 -12.67
C ASN A 9 -0.21 -14.74 -13.92
N THR A 10 -0.27 -15.88 -14.62
CA THR A 10 -1.13 -16.06 -15.79
C THR A 10 -2.60 -16.08 -15.39
N VAL A 11 -2.96 -16.78 -14.32
CA VAL A 11 -4.33 -16.80 -13.78
C VAL A 11 -4.76 -15.41 -13.29
N LEU A 12 -3.89 -14.70 -12.56
CA LEU A 12 -4.17 -13.36 -12.04
C LEU A 12 -4.47 -12.35 -13.16
N LYS A 13 -3.85 -12.49 -14.34
CA LYS A 13 -4.10 -11.61 -15.50
C LYS A 13 -5.47 -11.80 -16.15
N ILE A 14 -6.12 -12.95 -15.95
CA ILE A 14 -7.40 -13.28 -16.59
C ILE A 14 -8.58 -12.84 -15.70
N LEU A 15 -8.32 -12.53 -14.43
CA LEU A 15 -9.35 -12.07 -13.52
C LEU A 15 -9.90 -10.69 -13.96
N PRO A 16 -11.22 -10.51 -13.99
CA PRO A 16 -11.80 -9.21 -14.30
C PRO A 16 -11.35 -8.20 -13.24
N THR A 17 -10.71 -7.13 -13.69
CA THR A 17 -10.29 -6.02 -12.83
C THR A 17 -11.25 -4.86 -13.03
N ALA A 18 -11.61 -4.17 -11.94
CA ALA A 18 -12.31 -2.91 -12.03
C ALA A 18 -11.28 -1.82 -12.32
N GLU A 19 -11.43 -1.13 -13.46
CA GLU A 19 -10.47 -0.14 -13.98
C GLU A 19 -10.15 0.98 -12.96
N GLU A 20 -11.09 1.28 -12.07
CA GLU A 20 -11.01 2.35 -11.08
C GLU A 20 -10.72 1.86 -9.65
N ALA A 21 -10.56 0.54 -9.44
CA ALA A 21 -10.25 -0.03 -8.14
C ALA A 21 -8.77 0.03 -7.69
N PRO A 22 -7.75 0.05 -8.57
CA PRO A 22 -6.37 0.07 -8.09
C PRO A 22 -6.04 1.42 -7.44
N PHE A 23 -5.17 1.41 -6.43
CA PHE A 23 -4.81 2.64 -5.72
C PHE A 23 -4.09 3.67 -6.60
N ASN A 24 -3.46 3.26 -7.69
CA ASN A 24 -2.86 4.15 -8.67
C ASN A 24 -3.80 4.49 -9.85
N ALA A 25 -5.10 4.18 -9.76
CA ALA A 25 -6.09 4.59 -10.76
C ALA A 25 -6.07 6.11 -10.97
N TYR A 26 -6.50 6.56 -12.15
CA TYR A 26 -6.51 7.98 -12.52
C TYR A 26 -7.18 8.87 -11.47
N ARG A 27 -8.31 8.41 -10.89
CA ARG A 27 -9.02 9.12 -9.83
C ARG A 27 -8.22 9.32 -8.53
N CYS A 28 -7.19 8.52 -8.31
CA CYS A 28 -6.32 8.60 -7.13
C CYS A 28 -4.96 9.23 -7.43
N GLN A 29 -4.67 9.63 -8.68
CA GLN A 29 -3.38 10.23 -9.05
C GLN A 29 -3.09 11.51 -8.27
N ASP A 30 -4.12 12.32 -8.01
CA ASP A 30 -4.01 13.56 -7.23
C ASP A 30 -4.18 13.35 -5.72
N ALA A 31 -4.30 12.09 -5.27
CA ALA A 31 -4.53 11.82 -3.87
C ALA A 31 -3.29 12.20 -3.04
N PRO A 32 -3.43 13.06 -2.02
CA PRO A 32 -2.28 13.60 -1.30
C PRO A 32 -1.50 12.49 -0.59
N THR A 33 -0.18 12.50 -0.77
CA THR A 33 0.81 11.81 0.06
C THR A 33 1.39 12.77 1.11
N CYS A 34 2.18 12.25 2.03
CA CYS A 34 2.86 13.04 3.04
C CYS A 34 3.79 14.03 2.34
N LEU A 35 3.78 15.29 2.82
CA LEU A 35 4.70 16.30 2.33
C LEU A 35 6.16 15.84 2.56
N PRO A 36 7.08 16.11 1.63
CA PRO A 36 8.48 15.74 1.78
C PRO A 36 9.05 16.23 3.12
N GLY A 37 9.80 15.35 3.81
CA GLY A 37 10.40 15.66 5.12
C GLY A 37 9.43 15.67 6.31
N THR A 38 8.14 15.39 6.10
CA THR A 38 7.18 15.24 7.20
C THR A 38 6.95 13.76 7.54
N ARG A 39 6.58 13.47 8.78
CA ARG A 39 6.23 12.11 9.25
C ARG A 39 7.31 11.05 8.98
N VAL A 40 8.57 11.47 8.78
CA VAL A 40 9.69 10.60 8.39
C VAL A 40 9.84 9.41 9.33
N ASN A 41 9.90 9.66 10.64
CA ASN A 41 10.07 8.61 11.64
C ASN A 41 8.93 7.58 11.61
N LEU A 42 7.69 8.04 11.46
CA LEU A 42 6.52 7.16 11.38
C LEU A 42 6.52 6.32 10.10
N LEU A 43 6.86 6.93 8.95
CA LEU A 43 6.95 6.21 7.68
C LEU A 43 8.07 5.17 7.71
N GLN A 44 9.17 5.48 8.38
CA GLN A 44 10.28 4.54 8.58
C GLN A 44 9.88 3.40 9.51
N GLU A 45 9.18 3.69 10.61
CA GLU A 45 8.64 2.67 11.53
C GLU A 45 7.71 1.68 10.81
N ILE A 46 6.76 2.19 10.03
CA ILE A 46 5.83 1.33 9.26
C ILE A 46 6.60 0.50 8.23
N HIS A 47 7.61 1.08 7.58
CA HIS A 47 8.42 0.36 6.60
C HIS A 47 9.25 -0.76 7.25
N SER A 48 9.88 -0.49 8.40
CA SER A 48 10.60 -1.51 9.16
C SER A 48 9.66 -2.60 9.65
N TRP A 49 8.51 -2.23 10.20
CA TRP A 49 7.47 -3.18 10.61
C TRP A 49 7.04 -4.09 9.44
N ALA A 50 6.80 -3.54 8.25
CA ALA A 50 6.34 -4.32 7.11
C ALA A 50 7.38 -5.30 6.55
N ASN A 51 8.67 -5.08 6.80
CA ASN A 51 9.77 -5.89 6.28
C ASN A 51 10.40 -6.83 7.31
N GLU A 52 9.99 -6.74 8.58
CA GLU A 52 10.50 -7.60 9.65
C GLU A 52 9.75 -8.94 9.66
N GLU A 53 10.48 -10.06 9.75
CA GLU A 53 9.88 -11.41 9.68
C GLU A 53 9.00 -11.73 10.91
N ASN A 54 9.31 -11.12 12.06
CA ASN A 54 8.65 -11.38 13.34
C ASN A 54 7.68 -10.28 13.78
N SER A 55 7.39 -9.31 12.92
CA SER A 55 6.46 -8.24 13.26
C SER A 55 5.00 -8.73 13.24
N PRO A 56 4.11 -8.09 14.02
CA PRO A 56 2.69 -8.42 14.00
C PRO A 56 2.10 -8.26 12.60
N SER A 57 1.12 -9.09 12.19
CA SER A 57 0.53 -9.01 10.85
C SER A 57 -0.33 -7.77 10.58
N ILE A 58 -0.67 -6.99 11.62
CA ILE A 58 -1.51 -5.79 11.49
C ILE A 58 -0.82 -4.60 12.15
N PHE A 59 -0.58 -3.55 11.38
CA PHE A 59 -0.20 -2.23 11.90
C PHE A 59 -1.43 -1.35 12.06
N TRP A 60 -1.67 -0.87 13.27
CA TRP A 60 -2.81 -0.01 13.58
C TRP A 60 -2.38 1.44 13.79
N LEU A 61 -2.60 2.28 12.77
CA LEU A 61 -2.35 3.72 12.88
C LEU A 61 -3.60 4.46 13.42
N SER A 62 -3.55 4.88 14.69
CA SER A 62 -4.63 5.63 15.33
C SER A 62 -4.29 7.11 15.53
N GLY A 63 -5.32 7.94 15.69
CA GLY A 63 -5.16 9.38 15.90
C GLY A 63 -6.44 10.16 15.61
N LEU A 64 -6.48 11.43 16.01
CA LEU A 64 -7.64 12.32 15.81
C LEU A 64 -8.07 12.41 14.34
N ALA A 65 -9.34 12.69 14.10
CA ALA A 65 -9.84 12.99 12.76
C ALA A 65 -9.07 14.18 12.16
N GLY A 66 -8.86 14.17 10.84
CA GLY A 66 -8.13 15.26 10.15
C GLY A 66 -6.60 15.26 10.30
N THR A 67 -6.01 14.32 11.04
CA THR A 67 -4.54 14.27 11.24
C THR A 67 -3.73 13.67 10.09
N GLY A 68 -4.39 13.33 8.97
CA GLY A 68 -3.73 12.80 7.78
C GLY A 68 -3.38 11.31 7.83
N LYS A 69 -4.10 10.49 8.61
CA LYS A 69 -3.89 9.03 8.66
C LYS A 69 -4.01 8.38 7.27
N SER A 70 -5.03 8.74 6.49
CA SER A 70 -5.20 8.27 5.11
C SER A 70 -4.04 8.70 4.22
N THR A 71 -3.53 9.92 4.41
CA THR A 71 -2.33 10.44 3.71
C THR A 71 -1.08 9.61 4.02
N VAL A 72 -0.89 9.18 5.28
CA VAL A 72 0.20 8.26 5.66
C VAL A 72 0.03 6.92 4.95
N ALA A 73 -1.16 6.31 5.02
CA ALA A 73 -1.43 5.03 4.37
C ALA A 73 -1.19 5.08 2.85
N ARG A 74 -1.58 6.17 2.19
CA ARG A 74 -1.29 6.41 0.77
C ARG A 74 0.19 6.48 0.49
N THR A 75 0.95 7.20 1.31
CA THR A 75 2.41 7.33 1.16
C THR A 75 3.10 5.97 1.29
N VAL A 76 2.68 5.15 2.25
CA VAL A 76 3.19 3.79 2.43
C VAL A 76 2.87 2.93 1.21
N ALA A 77 1.62 2.95 0.74
CA ALA A 77 1.23 2.20 -0.45
C ALA A 77 2.01 2.63 -1.70
N THR A 78 2.21 3.93 -1.92
CA THR A 78 3.04 4.46 -3.02
C THR A 78 4.47 3.93 -2.92
N ARG A 79 5.08 3.96 -1.73
CA ARG A 79 6.44 3.46 -1.53
C ARG A 79 6.54 1.96 -1.81
N CYS A 80 5.63 1.15 -1.25
CA CYS A 80 5.60 -0.29 -1.51
C CYS A 80 5.33 -0.61 -3.00
N SER A 81 4.56 0.23 -3.70
CA SER A 81 4.34 0.06 -5.15
C SER A 81 5.63 0.29 -5.94
N VAL A 82 6.43 1.29 -5.57
CA VAL A 82 7.73 1.57 -6.20
C VAL A 82 8.75 0.48 -5.89
N GLU A 83 8.69 -0.09 -4.69
CA GLU A 83 9.54 -1.21 -4.24
C GLU A 83 9.04 -2.59 -4.75
N GLU A 84 7.99 -2.63 -5.57
CA GLU A 84 7.34 -3.86 -6.08
C GLU A 84 6.92 -4.86 -4.97
N SER A 85 6.68 -4.35 -3.76
CA SER A 85 6.30 -5.10 -2.56
C SER A 85 4.83 -4.91 -2.17
N LEU A 86 4.09 -4.06 -2.88
CA LEU A 86 2.67 -3.82 -2.64
C LEU A 86 1.82 -5.00 -3.13
N GLY A 87 1.23 -5.75 -2.20
CA GLY A 87 0.26 -6.79 -2.54
C GLY A 87 -1.10 -6.22 -2.98
N ALA A 88 -1.67 -5.33 -2.17
CA ALA A 88 -2.93 -4.64 -2.45
C ALA A 88 -3.06 -3.38 -1.59
N SER A 89 -3.92 -2.45 -2.00
CA SER A 89 -4.33 -1.34 -1.15
C SER A 89 -5.76 -0.90 -1.48
N PHE A 90 -6.47 -0.42 -0.46
CA PHE A 90 -7.87 0.01 -0.57
C PHE A 90 -8.08 1.27 0.27
N PHE A 91 -8.78 2.25 -0.28
CA PHE A 91 -9.06 3.53 0.37
C PHE A 91 -10.54 3.89 0.24
N PHE A 92 -11.13 4.37 1.33
CA PHE A 92 -12.51 4.86 1.33
C PHE A 92 -12.52 6.37 1.04
N SER A 93 -13.44 6.80 0.17
CA SER A 93 -13.72 8.21 -0.16
C SER A 93 -14.83 8.77 0.72
#